data_AF-A0A496AX07-F1
#
_entry.id   AF-A0A496AX07-F1
#
_cell.length_a   1.000
_cell.length_b   1.000
_cell.length_c   1.000
_cell.angle_alpha   90.00
_cell.angle_beta   90.00
_cell.angle_gamma   90.00
#
_symmetry.space_group_name_H-M   'P 1'
#
loop_
_entity.id
_entity.type
_entity.pdbx_description
1 polymer ?
#
loop_
_entity_poly.entity_id
_entity_poly.type
_entity_poly.pdbx_seq_one_letter_code
_entity_poly.pdbx_strand_id
1 'polypeptide(L)'
;MFYPAYINLQNRKCLVIGGGVVAERKVVSMLVSGGNVTLISPNATELVIHLAKLGAICWLKRDFNTGDTEGFYLVCAATDETDVNTSVYTEAVEKFNIRLVNVVDVIPQCTFAAASVVSDGEIMISISTSGMSPATSRRIREYFERTLNASSLYTLGYVNDKPTPIKNQNLPYPVYFLLENRKCIVIYDEMSEELIQKVNLLVNCGANIDRIRSEDAEELDFEDTFLVLTTDDNFVNSDYIEEFGFIIENISNPLNGSFYTPNIVFDDNLIISISTNNCIQTDKSIDLFDIISKQFTNNGYGRFIEFLGKIRPTVLNRFSSSKERADFFDNLIDFVDLNNDFEKNKDQIIEQNEQKTIKCCLRLTDRNCTYSCLFNWICHGKTQHATDLVESFLLSRIN
;
A
#
# COMPACT_ATOMS: atom_id res chain seq x y z
N MET A 1 -10.39 7.45 -0.05
CA MET A 1 -9.71 6.62 0.98
C MET A 1 -9.50 5.23 0.40
N PHE A 2 -8.45 4.51 0.78
CA PHE A 2 -8.28 3.12 0.34
C PHE A 2 -8.67 2.14 1.45
N TYR A 3 -9.19 0.98 1.08
CA TYR A 3 -9.60 -0.07 2.02
C TYR A 3 -8.46 -1.05 2.27
N PRO A 4 -7.87 -1.14 3.47
CA PRO A 4 -6.79 -2.08 3.75
C PRO A 4 -7.30 -3.52 3.76
N ALA A 5 -6.61 -4.40 3.05
CA ALA A 5 -6.97 -5.81 2.99
C ALA A 5 -5.71 -6.67 2.89
N TYR A 6 -5.73 -7.80 3.58
CA TYR A 6 -4.63 -8.75 3.62
C TYR A 6 -5.07 -10.01 2.87
N ILE A 7 -4.58 -10.17 1.63
CA ILE A 7 -5.01 -11.23 0.71
C ILE A 7 -4.32 -12.55 1.07
N ASN A 8 -5.08 -13.63 1.01
CA ASN A 8 -4.53 -14.98 1.06
C ASN A 8 -4.08 -15.43 -0.35
N LEU A 9 -2.78 -15.41 -0.61
CA LEU A 9 -2.20 -15.86 -1.88
C LEU A 9 -1.75 -17.33 -1.88
N GLN A 10 -1.99 -18.08 -0.80
CA GLN A 10 -1.50 -19.46 -0.71
C GLN A 10 -2.00 -20.30 -1.89
N ASN A 11 -1.06 -20.78 -2.70
CA ASN A 11 -1.30 -21.57 -3.92
C ASN A 11 -2.10 -20.86 -5.02
N ARG A 12 -2.34 -19.55 -4.92
CA ARG A 12 -3.07 -18.77 -5.94
C ARG A 12 -2.14 -18.41 -7.10
N LYS A 13 -2.65 -18.46 -8.33
CA LYS A 13 -1.88 -18.07 -9.54
C LYS A 13 -1.72 -16.55 -9.58
N CYS A 14 -0.47 -16.08 -9.61
CA CYS A 14 -0.15 -14.66 -9.70
C CYS A 14 0.68 -14.35 -10.95
N LEU A 15 0.30 -13.32 -11.70
CA LEU A 15 0.97 -12.90 -12.92
C LEU A 15 1.67 -11.56 -12.71
N VAL A 16 2.92 -11.46 -13.15
CA VAL A 16 3.66 -10.21 -13.24
C VAL A 16 4.14 -10.02 -14.68
N ILE A 17 3.77 -8.89 -15.30
CA ILE A 17 4.23 -8.47 -16.63
C ILE A 17 5.33 -7.42 -16.47
N GLY A 18 6.47 -7.65 -17.13
CA GLY A 18 7.70 -6.87 -16.97
C GLY A 18 8.71 -7.54 -16.05
N GLY A 19 10.00 -7.20 -16.20
CA GLY A 19 11.10 -7.88 -15.48
C GLY A 19 12.12 -6.92 -14.86
N GLY A 20 11.78 -5.64 -14.72
CA GLY A 20 12.61 -4.65 -14.02
C GLY A 20 12.53 -4.76 -12.49
N VAL A 21 13.16 -3.82 -11.80
CA VAL A 21 13.22 -3.77 -10.32
C VAL A 21 11.83 -3.69 -9.67
N VAL A 22 10.88 -3.00 -10.31
CA VAL A 22 9.50 -2.93 -9.81
C VAL A 22 8.79 -4.28 -9.88
N ALA A 23 8.96 -5.00 -11.00
CA ALA A 23 8.43 -6.35 -11.16
C ALA A 23 9.08 -7.33 -10.19
N GLU A 24 10.39 -7.26 -9.98
CA GLU A 24 11.12 -8.05 -8.98
C GLU A 24 10.49 -7.91 -7.59
N ARG A 25 10.23 -6.68 -7.13
CA ARG A 25 9.59 -6.43 -5.82
C ARG A 25 8.23 -7.11 -5.68
N LYS A 26 7.44 -7.14 -6.75
CA LYS A 26 6.14 -7.81 -6.78
C LYS A 26 6.29 -9.33 -6.73
N VAL A 27 7.20 -9.88 -7.53
CA VAL A 27 7.55 -11.31 -7.51
C VAL A 27 7.95 -11.74 -6.10
N VAL A 28 8.87 -11.00 -5.46
CA VAL A 28 9.33 -11.28 -4.09
C VAL A 28 8.16 -11.26 -3.11
N SER A 29 7.34 -10.21 -3.13
CA SER A 29 6.21 -10.09 -2.20
C SER A 29 5.17 -11.20 -2.38
N MET A 30 4.86 -11.60 -3.61
CA MET A 30 3.91 -12.68 -3.88
C MET A 30 4.46 -14.04 -3.45
N LEU A 31 5.75 -14.32 -3.70
CA LEU A 31 6.41 -15.55 -3.26
C LEU A 31 6.43 -15.70 -1.74
N VAL A 32 6.76 -14.62 -1.03
CA VAL A 32 6.75 -14.59 0.44
C VAL A 32 5.35 -14.89 0.98
N SER A 33 4.31 -14.46 0.26
CA SER A 33 2.91 -14.71 0.58
C SER A 33 2.34 -16.03 0.03
N GLY A 34 3.17 -16.90 -0.55
CA GLY A 34 2.76 -18.23 -1.03
C GLY A 34 2.08 -18.27 -2.41
N GLY A 35 2.16 -17.19 -3.17
CA GLY A 35 1.65 -17.12 -4.54
C GLY A 35 2.45 -17.96 -5.52
N ASN A 36 1.75 -18.61 -6.45
CA ASN A 36 2.32 -19.31 -7.59
C ASN A 36 2.60 -18.30 -8.70
N VAL A 37 3.81 -17.74 -8.70
CA VAL A 37 4.17 -16.61 -9.55
C VAL A 37 4.60 -17.04 -10.95
N THR A 38 3.97 -16.43 -11.96
CA THR A 38 4.40 -16.42 -13.36
C THR A 38 4.85 -15.03 -13.75
N LEU A 39 6.01 -14.94 -14.40
CA LEU A 39 6.56 -13.71 -14.95
C LEU A 39 6.55 -13.77 -16.48
N ILE A 40 6.07 -12.72 -17.15
CA ILE A 40 6.19 -12.56 -18.60
C ILE A 40 7.04 -11.32 -18.87
N SER A 41 8.23 -11.53 -19.41
CA SER A 41 9.10 -10.45 -19.88
C SER A 41 10.28 -10.99 -20.70
N PRO A 42 10.75 -10.27 -21.74
CA PRO A 42 11.96 -10.64 -22.48
C PRO A 42 13.23 -10.64 -21.62
N ASN A 43 13.28 -9.77 -20.61
CA ASN A 43 14.41 -9.57 -19.72
C ASN A 43 13.95 -9.65 -18.27
N ALA A 44 14.87 -9.96 -17.37
CA ALA A 44 14.60 -10.03 -15.94
C ALA A 44 15.85 -9.62 -15.15
N THR A 45 15.65 -9.15 -13.91
CA THR A 45 16.74 -8.88 -12.97
C THR A 45 17.47 -10.18 -12.55
N GLU A 46 18.64 -10.03 -11.94
CA GLU A 46 19.46 -11.18 -11.53
C GLU A 46 18.74 -12.09 -10.52
N LEU A 47 18.06 -11.51 -9.53
CA LEU A 47 17.28 -12.28 -8.55
C LEU A 47 16.13 -13.04 -9.22
N VAL A 48 15.39 -12.41 -10.12
CA VAL A 48 14.28 -13.07 -10.82
C VAL A 48 14.79 -14.24 -11.67
N ILE A 49 15.91 -14.06 -12.39
CA ILE A 49 16.56 -15.14 -13.13
C ILE A 49 16.98 -16.28 -12.19
N HIS A 50 17.54 -15.94 -11.02
CA HIS A 50 17.93 -16.92 -10.01
C HIS A 50 16.72 -17.72 -9.48
N LEU A 51 15.63 -17.04 -9.14
CA LEU A 51 14.39 -17.68 -8.65
C LEU A 51 13.78 -18.60 -9.72
N ALA A 52 13.78 -18.20 -10.99
CA ALA A 52 13.31 -19.04 -12.09
C ALA A 52 14.17 -20.30 -12.26
N LYS A 53 15.51 -20.18 -12.17
CA LYS A 53 16.43 -21.34 -12.23
C LYS A 53 16.22 -22.33 -11.08
N LEU A 54 15.83 -21.83 -9.90
CA LEU A 54 15.47 -22.67 -8.75
C LEU A 54 14.07 -23.31 -8.87
N GLY A 55 13.29 -22.95 -9.89
CA GLY A 55 11.91 -23.40 -10.05
C GLY A 55 10.93 -22.73 -9.07
N ALA A 56 11.34 -21.64 -8.41
CA ALA A 56 10.47 -20.91 -7.49
C ALA A 56 9.39 -20.10 -8.22
N ILE A 57 9.65 -19.70 -9.48
CA ILE A 57 8.69 -19.01 -10.35
C ILE A 57 8.70 -19.63 -11.75
N CYS A 58 7.61 -19.46 -12.48
CA CYS A 58 7.58 -19.70 -13.92
C CYS A 58 7.99 -18.42 -14.65
N TRP A 59 9.06 -18.44 -15.45
CA TRP A 59 9.43 -17.29 -16.28
C TRP A 59 9.22 -17.59 -17.77
N LEU A 60 8.28 -16.88 -18.38
CA LEU A 60 8.05 -16.87 -19.81
C LEU A 60 8.85 -15.74 -20.44
N LYS A 61 9.98 -16.10 -21.05
CA LYS A 61 10.92 -15.14 -21.64
C LYS A 61 10.45 -14.64 -23.01
N ARG A 62 9.40 -13.83 -23.01
CA ARG A 62 8.76 -13.22 -24.19
C ARG A 62 7.97 -11.98 -23.78
N ASP A 63 7.47 -11.25 -24.78
CA ASP A 63 6.50 -10.18 -24.58
C ASP A 63 5.11 -10.72 -24.21
N PHE A 64 4.29 -9.83 -23.65
CA PHE A 64 2.88 -10.06 -23.37
C PHE A 64 2.10 -10.29 -24.66
N ASN A 65 1.18 -11.25 -24.65
CA ASN A 65 0.23 -11.52 -25.71
C ASN A 65 -1.19 -11.57 -25.14
N THR A 66 -2.16 -11.23 -25.98
CA THR A 66 -3.57 -11.39 -25.64
C THR A 66 -3.88 -12.85 -25.26
N GLY A 67 -4.53 -13.05 -24.12
CA GLY A 67 -4.87 -14.33 -23.49
C GLY A 67 -4.00 -14.64 -22.27
N ASP A 68 -2.88 -13.94 -22.08
CA ASP A 68 -1.94 -14.26 -21.01
C ASP A 68 -2.47 -14.04 -19.59
N THR A 69 -3.49 -13.19 -19.43
CA THR A 69 -4.09 -12.94 -18.10
C THR A 69 -5.12 -13.99 -17.69
N GLU A 70 -5.54 -14.88 -18.60
CA GLU A 70 -6.60 -15.87 -18.36
C GLU A 70 -6.30 -16.79 -17.16
N GLY A 71 -7.29 -16.93 -16.27
CA GLY A 71 -7.22 -17.85 -15.13
C GLY A 71 -6.22 -17.47 -14.02
N PHE A 72 -5.66 -16.27 -14.05
CA PHE A 72 -4.87 -15.73 -12.95
C PHE A 72 -5.75 -15.11 -11.87
N TYR A 73 -5.37 -15.29 -10.61
CA TYR A 73 -6.08 -14.73 -9.47
C TYR A 73 -5.69 -13.28 -9.21
N LEU A 74 -4.43 -12.94 -9.47
CA LEU A 74 -3.87 -11.60 -9.31
C LEU A 74 -2.95 -11.28 -10.49
N VAL A 75 -3.10 -10.10 -11.09
CA VAL A 75 -2.29 -9.61 -12.20
C VAL A 75 -1.63 -8.28 -11.86
N CYS A 76 -0.33 -8.16 -12.12
CA CYS A 76 0.41 -6.91 -12.02
C CYS A 76 1.08 -6.57 -13.35
N ALA A 77 0.86 -5.35 -13.85
CA ALA A 77 1.61 -4.80 -14.98
C ALA A 77 2.64 -3.78 -14.48
N ALA A 78 3.92 -4.06 -14.75
CA ALA A 78 5.05 -3.27 -14.27
C ALA A 78 6.09 -3.08 -15.37
N THR A 79 5.63 -2.79 -16.59
CA THR A 79 6.50 -2.45 -17.74
C THR A 79 6.67 -0.93 -17.86
N ASP A 80 7.68 -0.50 -18.60
CA ASP A 80 7.85 0.91 -19.00
C ASP A 80 6.94 1.30 -20.19
N GLU A 81 6.16 0.36 -20.73
CA GLU A 81 5.31 0.53 -21.91
C GLU A 81 3.85 0.70 -21.51
N THR A 82 3.35 1.94 -21.56
CA THR A 82 1.97 2.29 -21.17
C THR A 82 0.90 1.50 -21.94
N ASP A 83 1.13 1.24 -23.23
CA ASP A 83 0.17 0.53 -24.09
C ASP A 83 0.05 -0.95 -23.70
N VAL A 84 1.18 -1.58 -23.35
CA VAL A 84 1.20 -2.95 -22.80
C VAL A 84 0.47 -2.99 -21.47
N ASN A 85 0.79 -2.06 -20.57
CA ASN A 85 0.16 -1.97 -19.24
C ASN A 85 -1.36 -1.78 -19.33
N THR A 86 -1.84 -0.94 -20.25
CA THR A 86 -3.27 -0.73 -20.50
C THR A 86 -3.93 -1.98 -21.07
N SER A 87 -3.28 -2.65 -22.02
CA SER A 87 -3.79 -3.88 -22.62
C SER A 87 -3.95 -5.00 -21.58
N VAL A 88 -2.99 -5.13 -20.66
CA VAL A 88 -3.06 -6.08 -19.54
C VAL A 88 -4.24 -5.77 -18.63
N TYR A 89 -4.48 -4.49 -18.30
CA TYR A 89 -5.62 -4.09 -17.47
C TYR A 89 -6.96 -4.43 -18.12
N THR A 90 -7.16 -3.98 -19.37
CA THR A 90 -8.39 -4.23 -20.12
C THR A 90 -8.65 -5.72 -20.25
N GLU A 91 -7.64 -6.52 -20.58
CA GLU A 91 -7.83 -7.96 -20.66
C GLU A 91 -8.17 -8.60 -19.31
N ALA A 92 -7.40 -8.28 -18.25
CA ALA A 92 -7.61 -8.89 -16.94
C ALA A 92 -8.99 -8.53 -16.37
N VAL A 93 -9.37 -7.25 -16.41
CA VAL A 93 -10.60 -6.75 -15.78
C VAL A 93 -11.82 -6.95 -16.67
N GLU A 94 -11.77 -6.51 -17.92
CA GLU A 94 -12.97 -6.45 -18.77
C GLU A 94 -13.28 -7.78 -19.44
N LYS A 95 -12.26 -8.60 -19.75
CA LYS A 95 -12.44 -9.88 -20.45
C LYS A 95 -12.50 -11.09 -19.51
N PHE A 96 -11.65 -11.11 -18.49
CA PHE A 96 -11.52 -12.26 -17.58
C PHE A 96 -12.00 -11.98 -16.15
N ASN A 97 -12.57 -10.80 -15.90
CA ASN A 97 -13.23 -10.47 -14.64
C ASN A 97 -12.31 -10.57 -13.39
N ILE A 98 -11.00 -10.38 -13.55
CA ILE A 98 -10.02 -10.51 -12.47
C ILE A 98 -10.16 -9.33 -11.51
N ARG A 99 -10.43 -9.61 -10.23
CA ARG A 99 -10.65 -8.59 -9.20
C ARG A 99 -9.37 -7.98 -8.65
N LEU A 100 -8.23 -8.65 -8.76
CA LEU A 100 -6.95 -8.18 -8.22
C LEU A 100 -5.99 -7.78 -9.35
N VAL A 101 -6.06 -6.52 -9.77
CA VAL A 101 -5.22 -5.96 -10.83
C VAL A 101 -4.51 -4.70 -10.33
N ASN A 102 -3.20 -4.64 -10.58
CA ASN A 102 -2.39 -3.45 -10.29
C ASN A 102 -1.49 -3.09 -11.48
N VAL A 103 -1.79 -1.96 -12.11
CA VAL A 103 -0.90 -1.30 -13.07
C VAL A 103 -0.05 -0.28 -12.35
N VAL A 104 1.27 -0.45 -12.37
CA VAL A 104 2.20 0.42 -11.65
C VAL A 104 2.04 1.87 -12.12
N ASP A 105 1.99 2.80 -11.16
CA ASP A 105 1.89 4.24 -11.36
C ASP A 105 0.65 4.75 -12.13
N VAL A 106 -0.32 3.87 -12.46
CA VAL A 106 -1.58 4.23 -13.13
C VAL A 106 -2.78 3.86 -12.25
N ILE A 107 -3.10 4.73 -11.29
CA ILE A 107 -4.19 4.54 -10.32
C ILE A 107 -5.55 4.20 -10.97
N PRO A 108 -6.00 4.90 -12.05
CA PRO A 108 -7.27 4.57 -12.69
C PRO A 108 -7.34 3.15 -13.28
N GLN A 109 -6.19 2.51 -13.52
CA GLN A 109 -6.04 1.14 -14.02
C GLN A 109 -5.63 0.19 -12.89
N CYS A 110 -6.08 0.44 -11.66
CA CYS A 110 -5.85 -0.42 -10.51
C CYS A 110 -7.17 -0.76 -9.81
N THR A 111 -7.27 -2.00 -9.33
CA THR A 111 -8.29 -2.38 -8.34
C THR A 111 -7.74 -2.36 -6.91
N PHE A 112 -6.42 -2.45 -6.77
CA PHE A 112 -5.72 -2.27 -5.51
C PHE A 112 -4.41 -1.50 -5.68
N ALA A 113 -3.97 -0.82 -4.63
CA ALA A 113 -2.66 -0.23 -4.49
C ALA A 113 -1.75 -1.14 -3.64
N ALA A 114 -0.48 -1.23 -4.03
CA ALA A 114 0.52 -1.96 -3.25
C ALA A 114 0.80 -1.23 -1.92
N ALA A 115 1.03 -2.01 -0.87
CA ALA A 115 1.35 -1.49 0.44
C ALA A 115 2.86 -1.21 0.63
N SER A 116 3.19 -0.22 1.46
CA SER A 116 4.53 -0.12 2.06
C SER A 116 4.57 -1.05 3.27
N VAL A 117 5.48 -2.04 3.29
CA VAL A 117 5.41 -3.14 4.27
C VAL A 117 6.69 -3.26 5.09
N VAL A 118 6.52 -3.51 6.38
CA VAL A 118 7.56 -3.96 7.32
C VAL A 118 7.13 -5.28 7.93
N SER A 119 8.04 -6.25 8.00
CA SER A 119 7.77 -7.48 8.75
C SER A 119 9.03 -8.01 9.42
N ASP A 120 8.88 -8.49 10.64
CA ASP A 120 9.89 -9.26 11.38
C ASP A 120 9.68 -10.78 11.24
N GLY A 121 8.72 -11.19 10.40
CA GLY A 121 8.33 -12.59 10.19
C GLY A 121 7.23 -13.09 11.13
N GLU A 122 6.83 -12.35 12.15
CA GLU A 122 5.69 -12.66 13.03
C GLU A 122 4.59 -11.60 12.90
N ILE A 123 5.01 -10.33 12.82
CA ILE A 123 4.15 -9.17 12.65
C ILE A 123 4.40 -8.57 11.27
N MET A 124 3.32 -8.11 10.66
CA MET A 124 3.34 -7.34 9.44
C MET A 124 2.64 -6.00 9.65
N ILE A 125 3.36 -4.92 9.37
CA ILE A 125 2.83 -3.56 9.33
C ILE A 125 2.75 -3.10 7.88
N SER A 126 1.58 -2.66 7.45
CA SER A 126 1.41 -1.96 6.17
C SER A 126 1.11 -0.48 6.38
N ILE A 127 1.70 0.39 5.57
CA ILE A 127 1.55 1.85 5.65
C ILE A 127 1.07 2.39 4.30
N SER A 128 0.01 3.17 4.33
CA SER A 128 -0.49 3.92 3.18
C SER A 128 -0.70 5.38 3.54
N THR A 129 -0.37 6.25 2.60
CA THR A 129 -0.69 7.67 2.63
C THR A 129 -1.74 8.01 1.57
N SER A 130 -2.57 7.04 1.17
CA SER A 130 -3.54 7.13 0.07
C SER A 130 -2.93 7.68 -1.23
N GLY A 131 -1.68 7.32 -1.51
CA GLY A 131 -0.93 7.82 -2.66
C GLY A 131 -0.50 9.29 -2.59
N MET A 132 -0.75 10.02 -1.49
CA MET A 132 -0.45 11.46 -1.40
C MET A 132 1.02 11.77 -1.08
N SER A 133 1.65 11.05 -0.14
CA SER A 133 3.04 11.28 0.27
C SER A 133 3.87 9.98 0.39
N PRO A 134 4.46 9.48 -0.71
CA PRO A 134 5.37 8.34 -0.67
C PRO A 134 6.57 8.55 0.27
N ALA A 135 7.05 9.80 0.39
CA ALA A 135 8.16 10.15 1.29
C ALA A 135 7.78 9.94 2.77
N THR A 136 6.59 10.35 3.19
CA THR A 136 6.10 10.12 4.56
C THR A 136 5.90 8.62 4.83
N SER A 137 5.29 7.88 3.89
CA SER A 137 5.15 6.42 4.00
C SER A 137 6.51 5.74 4.18
N ARG A 138 7.51 6.13 3.39
CA ARG A 138 8.88 5.62 3.50
C ARG A 138 9.51 5.90 4.87
N ARG A 139 9.38 7.11 5.42
CA ARG A 139 9.97 7.47 6.72
C ARG A 139 9.35 6.71 7.88
N ILE A 140 8.03 6.54 7.86
CA ILE A 140 7.33 5.72 8.86
C ILE A 140 7.76 4.26 8.74
N ARG A 141 7.88 3.73 7.50
CA ARG A 141 8.37 2.37 7.25
C ARG A 141 9.79 2.18 7.81
N GLU A 142 10.73 3.05 7.47
CA GLU A 142 12.11 2.98 7.95
C GLU A 142 12.22 3.09 9.47
N TYR A 143 11.34 3.85 10.12
CA TYR A 143 11.25 3.91 11.58
C TYR A 143 10.84 2.56 12.17
N PHE A 144 9.81 1.90 11.61
CA PHE A 144 9.40 0.57 12.08
C PHE A 144 10.44 -0.50 11.78
N GLU A 145 11.11 -0.46 10.62
CA GLU A 145 12.22 -1.37 10.30
C GLU A 145 13.31 -1.33 11.38
N ARG A 146 13.73 -0.13 11.78
CA ARG A 146 14.75 0.05 12.83
C ARG A 146 14.23 -0.39 14.20
N THR A 147 13.02 0.00 14.56
CA THR A 147 12.46 -0.23 15.90
C THR A 147 12.14 -1.71 16.16
N LEU A 148 11.73 -2.43 15.12
CA LEU A 148 11.41 -3.85 15.19
C LEU A 148 12.59 -4.77 14.83
N ASN A 149 13.75 -4.20 14.45
CA ASN A 149 14.84 -4.96 13.84
C ASN A 149 14.34 -5.83 12.67
N ALA A 150 13.42 -5.27 11.90
CA ALA A 150 12.71 -5.92 10.81
C ALA A 150 13.37 -5.57 9.48
N SER A 151 13.19 -6.43 8.48
CA SER A 151 13.63 -6.15 7.11
C SER A 151 12.44 -5.74 6.26
N SER A 152 12.70 -4.90 5.25
CA SER A 152 11.69 -4.68 4.22
C SER A 152 11.51 -5.97 3.42
N LEU A 153 10.27 -6.27 3.02
CA LEU A 153 10.03 -7.30 1.99
C LEU A 153 10.84 -7.00 0.71
N TYR A 154 11.10 -5.72 0.42
CA TYR A 154 11.85 -5.28 -0.76
C TYR A 154 13.36 -5.50 -0.68
N THR A 155 13.89 -5.87 0.49
CA THR A 155 15.31 -6.22 0.67
C THR A 155 15.56 -7.73 0.72
N LEU A 156 14.49 -8.53 0.63
CA LEU A 156 14.63 -9.98 0.58
C LEU A 156 15.20 -10.43 -0.75
N GLY A 157 15.88 -11.59 -0.73
CA GLY A 157 16.44 -12.22 -1.92
C GLY A 157 17.86 -11.79 -2.25
N TYR A 158 18.49 -10.90 -1.49
CA TYR A 158 19.92 -10.60 -1.64
C TYR A 158 20.67 -10.73 -0.32
N VAL A 159 21.84 -11.37 -0.36
CA VAL A 159 22.81 -11.39 0.75
C VAL A 159 24.19 -11.08 0.18
N ASN A 160 24.84 -10.02 0.67
CA ASN A 160 26.11 -9.52 0.13
C ASN A 160 26.05 -9.33 -1.40
N ASP A 161 24.99 -8.64 -1.86
CA ASP A 161 24.70 -8.35 -3.28
C ASP A 161 24.54 -9.58 -4.18
N LYS A 162 24.35 -10.77 -3.60
CA LYS A 162 24.11 -12.01 -4.35
C LYS A 162 22.68 -12.49 -4.18
N PRO A 163 22.00 -12.91 -5.27
CA PRO A 163 20.69 -13.53 -5.18
C PRO A 163 20.67 -14.75 -4.25
N THR A 164 19.63 -14.84 -3.43
CA THR A 164 19.37 -15.97 -2.54
C THR A 164 17.95 -16.49 -2.70
N PRO A 165 17.69 -17.76 -2.36
CA PRO A 165 16.33 -18.30 -2.37
C PRO A 165 15.38 -17.51 -1.49
N ILE A 166 14.13 -17.39 -1.93
CA ILE A 166 13.02 -16.83 -1.15
C ILE A 166 12.09 -17.99 -0.80
N LYS A 167 11.69 -18.04 0.47
CA LYS A 167 10.73 -19.03 0.96
C LYS A 167 9.38 -18.37 1.19
N ASN A 168 8.31 -19.13 0.98
CA ASN A 168 7.00 -18.78 1.51
C ASN A 168 7.10 -18.68 3.05
N GLN A 169 6.69 -17.53 3.58
CA GLN A 169 6.70 -17.26 5.02
C GLN A 169 5.30 -17.35 5.64
N ASN A 170 4.31 -17.82 4.86
CA ASN A 170 2.89 -17.82 5.22
C ASN A 170 2.38 -16.42 5.61
N LEU A 171 2.99 -15.40 5.03
CA LEU A 171 2.56 -14.03 5.23
C LEU A 171 1.36 -13.71 4.34
N PRO A 172 0.39 -12.91 4.80
CA PRO A 172 -0.62 -12.36 3.92
C PRO A 172 0.01 -11.42 2.89
N TYR A 173 -0.70 -11.14 1.80
CA TYR A 173 -0.30 -10.14 0.81
C TYR A 173 -1.07 -8.83 1.05
N PRO A 174 -0.45 -7.82 1.67
CA PRO A 174 -1.13 -6.60 2.06
C PRO A 174 -1.37 -5.69 0.87
N VAL A 175 -2.62 -5.26 0.71
CA VAL A 175 -3.07 -4.35 -0.34
C VAL A 175 -4.01 -3.30 0.23
N TYR A 176 -4.26 -2.28 -0.58
CA TYR A 176 -5.25 -1.26 -0.31
C TYR A 176 -6.23 -1.22 -1.49
N PHE A 177 -7.46 -1.72 -1.34
CA PHE A 177 -8.45 -1.71 -2.42
C PHE A 177 -8.92 -0.29 -2.75
N LEU A 178 -9.12 -0.06 -4.04
CA LEU A 178 -9.72 1.16 -4.58
C LEU A 178 -11.20 0.87 -4.83
N LEU A 179 -12.05 1.20 -3.85
CA LEU A 179 -13.46 0.79 -3.85
C LEU A 179 -14.44 1.84 -4.41
N GLU A 180 -13.94 2.99 -4.84
CA GLU A 180 -14.81 4.07 -5.34
C GLU A 180 -15.71 3.56 -6.48
N ASN A 181 -17.03 3.65 -6.26
CA ASN A 181 -18.11 3.18 -7.13
C ASN A 181 -18.16 1.66 -7.38
N ARG A 182 -17.36 0.84 -6.67
CA ARG A 182 -17.39 -0.62 -6.82
C ARG A 182 -18.52 -1.23 -6.01
N LYS A 183 -19.26 -2.17 -6.62
CA LYS A 183 -20.31 -2.97 -5.97
C LYS A 183 -19.69 -3.89 -4.92
N CYS A 184 -20.16 -3.75 -3.69
CA CYS A 184 -19.77 -4.57 -2.55
C CYS A 184 -21.06 -5.09 -1.90
N ILE A 185 -21.08 -6.36 -1.52
CA ILE A 185 -22.25 -6.96 -0.86
C ILE A 185 -21.90 -7.29 0.59
N VAL A 186 -22.82 -7.03 1.50
CA VAL A 186 -22.73 -7.40 2.91
C VAL A 186 -23.85 -8.40 3.21
N ILE A 187 -23.48 -9.64 3.49
CA ILE A 187 -24.38 -10.73 3.86
C ILE A 187 -24.25 -10.96 5.36
N TYR A 188 -25.36 -10.97 6.09
CA TYR A 188 -25.28 -11.07 7.54
C TYR A 188 -26.50 -11.73 8.17
N ASP A 189 -26.25 -12.46 9.26
CA ASP A 189 -27.31 -12.94 10.14
C ASP A 189 -27.69 -11.86 11.15
N GLU A 190 -26.69 -11.18 11.72
CA GLU A 190 -26.86 -10.08 12.69
C GLU A 190 -25.81 -8.98 12.48
N MET A 191 -26.18 -7.73 12.77
CA MET A 191 -25.27 -6.59 12.68
C MET A 191 -24.48 -6.42 13.99
N SER A 192 -23.31 -7.07 14.07
CA SER A 192 -22.36 -6.87 15.18
C SER A 192 -21.66 -5.50 15.11
N GLU A 193 -21.08 -5.04 16.23
CA GLU A 193 -20.28 -3.79 16.24
C GLU A 193 -19.11 -3.84 15.24
N GLU A 194 -18.42 -4.98 15.15
CA GLU A 194 -17.34 -5.18 14.19
C GLU A 194 -17.83 -5.08 12.74
N LEU A 195 -18.95 -5.73 12.41
CA LEU A 195 -19.52 -5.64 11.06
C LEU A 195 -19.92 -4.19 10.75
N ILE A 196 -20.56 -3.48 11.67
CA ILE A 196 -20.89 -2.06 11.50
C ILE A 196 -19.64 -1.22 11.20
N GLN A 197 -18.54 -1.46 11.91
CA GLN A 197 -17.27 -0.75 11.67
C GLN A 197 -16.72 -1.05 10.27
N LYS A 198 -16.72 -2.31 9.82
CA LYS A 198 -16.26 -2.69 8.47
C LYS A 198 -17.16 -2.11 7.37
N VAL A 199 -18.48 -2.09 7.57
CA VAL A 199 -19.42 -1.45 6.64
C VAL A 199 -19.17 0.06 6.57
N ASN A 200 -18.96 0.74 7.69
CA ASN A 200 -18.61 2.17 7.69
C ASN A 200 -17.30 2.44 6.95
N LEU A 201 -16.30 1.56 7.08
CA LEU A 201 -15.05 1.66 6.35
C LEU A 201 -15.25 1.51 4.84
N LEU A 202 -16.10 0.58 4.39
CA LEU A 202 -16.49 0.46 2.97
C LEU A 202 -17.12 1.76 2.45
N VAL A 203 -18.07 2.34 3.20
CA VAL A 203 -18.73 3.61 2.85
C VAL A 203 -17.70 4.73 2.72
N ASN A 204 -16.78 4.86 3.68
CA ASN A 204 -15.73 5.88 3.64
C ASN A 204 -14.74 5.70 2.48
N CYS A 205 -14.63 4.48 1.95
CA CYS A 205 -13.83 4.19 0.75
C CYS A 205 -14.61 4.40 -0.57
N GLY A 206 -15.87 4.83 -0.51
CA GLY A 206 -16.70 5.13 -1.67
C GLY A 206 -17.33 3.90 -2.33
N ALA A 207 -17.44 2.78 -1.62
CA ALA A 207 -18.10 1.57 -2.12
C ALA A 207 -19.61 1.77 -2.31
N ASN A 208 -20.18 1.15 -3.34
CA ASN A 208 -21.62 0.96 -3.48
C ASN A 208 -22.00 -0.32 -2.75
N ILE A 209 -22.77 -0.21 -1.66
CA ILE A 209 -23.00 -1.33 -0.74
C ILE A 209 -24.45 -1.79 -0.79
N ASP A 210 -24.64 -3.05 -1.16
CA ASP A 210 -25.89 -3.78 -0.94
C ASP A 210 -25.79 -4.58 0.36
N ARG A 211 -26.86 -4.56 1.16
CA ARG A 211 -26.92 -5.22 2.47
C ARG A 211 -28.08 -6.20 2.46
N ILE A 212 -27.82 -7.45 2.78
CA ILE A 212 -28.84 -8.50 2.77
C ILE A 212 -28.74 -9.40 4.00
N ARG A 213 -29.87 -9.96 4.42
CA ARG A 213 -29.89 -11.05 5.39
C ARG A 213 -29.45 -12.34 4.71
N SER A 214 -28.74 -13.22 5.42
CA SER A 214 -28.26 -14.49 4.85
C SER A 214 -29.40 -15.34 4.28
N GLU A 215 -30.59 -15.30 4.89
CA GLU A 215 -31.78 -16.04 4.43
C GLU A 215 -32.31 -15.57 3.05
N ASP A 216 -31.99 -14.35 2.63
CA ASP A 216 -32.42 -13.77 1.36
C ASP A 216 -31.30 -13.79 0.30
N ALA A 217 -30.12 -14.35 0.62
CA ALA A 217 -28.92 -14.23 -0.23
C ALA A 217 -29.03 -14.95 -1.60
N GLU A 218 -29.91 -15.93 -1.74
CA GLU A 218 -30.14 -16.65 -3.00
C GLU A 218 -30.78 -15.78 -4.09
N GLU A 219 -31.41 -14.65 -3.71
CA GLU A 219 -32.10 -13.75 -4.65
C GLU A 219 -31.16 -12.66 -5.23
N LEU A 220 -29.89 -12.63 -4.81
CA LEU A 220 -28.95 -11.59 -5.20
C LEU A 220 -28.34 -11.81 -6.57
N ASP A 221 -28.22 -10.69 -7.28
CA ASP A 221 -27.33 -10.57 -8.42
C ASP A 221 -25.89 -10.33 -7.92
N PHE A 222 -25.00 -11.31 -8.13
CA PHE A 222 -23.58 -11.20 -7.83
C PHE A 222 -22.74 -10.68 -9.00
N GLU A 223 -23.35 -10.41 -10.16
CA GLU A 223 -22.66 -9.86 -11.32
C GLU A 223 -21.96 -8.53 -10.95
N ASP A 224 -20.75 -8.36 -11.47
CA ASP A 224 -19.84 -7.24 -11.21
C ASP A 224 -19.49 -6.97 -9.73
N THR A 225 -19.86 -7.86 -8.81
CA THR A 225 -19.50 -7.73 -7.40
C THR A 225 -17.98 -7.79 -7.26
N PHE A 226 -17.43 -6.75 -6.64
CA PHE A 226 -16.00 -6.68 -6.36
C PHE A 226 -15.64 -7.49 -5.13
N LEU A 227 -16.33 -7.21 -4.01
CA LEU A 227 -16.13 -7.93 -2.76
C LEU A 227 -17.43 -8.26 -2.04
N VAL A 228 -17.38 -9.31 -1.22
CA VAL A 228 -18.43 -9.72 -0.28
C VAL A 228 -17.86 -9.72 1.14
N LEU A 229 -18.56 -9.08 2.07
CA LEU A 229 -18.36 -9.29 3.50
C LEU A 229 -19.48 -10.20 4.00
N THR A 230 -19.14 -11.27 4.71
CA THR A 230 -20.14 -12.19 5.28
C THR A 230 -19.86 -12.53 6.74
N THR A 231 -20.93 -12.77 7.51
CA THR A 231 -20.86 -13.47 8.81
C THR A 231 -21.28 -14.94 8.70
N ASP A 232 -21.85 -15.34 7.56
CA ASP A 232 -22.34 -16.69 7.31
C ASP A 232 -21.22 -17.59 6.76
N ASP A 233 -20.83 -18.58 7.55
CA ASP A 233 -19.82 -19.59 7.21
C ASP A 233 -20.24 -20.48 6.03
N ASN A 234 -21.55 -20.68 5.82
CA ASN A 234 -22.06 -21.55 4.76
C ASN A 234 -21.90 -20.88 3.40
N PHE A 235 -22.11 -19.56 3.32
CA PHE A 235 -21.96 -18.79 2.09
C PHE A 235 -20.55 -18.92 1.48
N VAL A 236 -19.52 -19.04 2.33
CA VAL A 236 -18.12 -19.15 1.88
C VAL A 236 -17.82 -20.46 1.14
N ASN A 237 -18.67 -21.48 1.30
CA ASN A 237 -18.52 -22.76 0.61
C ASN A 237 -19.45 -22.89 -0.62
N SER A 238 -20.08 -21.80 -1.04
CA SER A 238 -20.97 -21.78 -2.20
C SER A 238 -20.18 -21.74 -3.52
N ASP A 239 -20.81 -22.24 -4.58
CA ASP A 239 -20.27 -22.19 -5.95
C ASP A 239 -20.15 -20.75 -6.48
N TYR A 240 -20.83 -19.78 -5.84
CA TYR A 240 -20.83 -18.37 -6.23
C TYR A 240 -19.44 -17.75 -6.29
N ILE A 241 -18.52 -18.16 -5.41
CA ILE A 241 -17.16 -17.61 -5.40
C ILE A 241 -16.41 -18.00 -6.67
N GLU A 242 -16.54 -19.25 -7.10
CA GLU A 242 -15.91 -19.74 -8.32
C GLU A 242 -16.59 -19.18 -9.58
N GLU A 243 -17.92 -19.06 -9.54
CA GLU A 243 -18.72 -18.54 -10.65
C GLU A 243 -18.49 -17.05 -10.91
N PHE A 244 -18.52 -16.20 -9.87
CA PHE A 244 -18.48 -14.75 -10.02
C PHE A 244 -17.11 -14.12 -9.75
N GLY A 245 -16.18 -14.86 -9.14
CA GLY A 245 -14.80 -14.45 -8.94
C GLY A 245 -14.59 -13.25 -8.00
N PHE A 246 -15.61 -12.84 -7.22
CA PHE A 246 -15.46 -11.80 -6.21
C PHE A 246 -14.48 -12.22 -5.11
N ILE A 247 -13.91 -11.24 -4.43
CA ILE A 247 -13.13 -11.49 -3.21
C ILE A 247 -14.05 -11.47 -2.00
N ILE A 248 -13.80 -12.36 -1.05
CA ILE A 248 -14.63 -12.51 0.15
C ILE A 248 -13.81 -12.40 1.43
N GLU A 249 -14.38 -11.71 2.42
CA GLU A 249 -13.96 -11.77 3.82
C GLU A 249 -15.11 -12.37 4.63
N ASN A 250 -14.78 -13.38 5.43
CA ASN A 250 -15.67 -13.90 6.45
C ASN A 250 -15.24 -13.33 7.81
N ILE A 251 -16.12 -12.54 8.41
CA ILE A 251 -15.85 -11.84 9.66
C ILE A 251 -15.79 -12.82 10.83
N SER A 252 -16.66 -13.82 10.84
CA SER A 252 -16.74 -14.86 11.87
C SER A 252 -15.53 -15.79 11.83
N ASN A 253 -15.02 -16.08 10.63
CA ASN A 253 -13.86 -16.93 10.42
C ASN A 253 -12.94 -16.39 9.31
N PRO A 254 -12.01 -15.48 9.64
CA PRO A 254 -11.15 -14.79 8.66
C PRO A 254 -10.30 -15.71 7.78
N LEU A 255 -9.99 -16.93 8.26
CA LEU A 255 -9.19 -17.90 7.50
C LEU A 255 -9.95 -18.56 6.36
N ASN A 256 -11.28 -18.56 6.41
CA ASN A 256 -12.12 -19.09 5.33
C ASN A 256 -12.29 -18.09 4.18
N GLY A 257 -11.92 -16.82 4.40
CA GLY A 257 -11.96 -15.79 3.37
C GLY A 257 -10.81 -15.85 2.37
N SER A 258 -10.99 -15.14 1.26
CA SER A 258 -9.90 -14.84 0.31
C SER A 258 -9.01 -13.68 0.79
N PHE A 259 -9.54 -12.86 1.69
CA PHE A 259 -8.81 -11.82 2.41
C PHE A 259 -9.42 -11.59 3.79
N TYR A 260 -8.75 -10.80 4.61
CA TYR A 260 -9.31 -10.23 5.82
C TYR A 260 -8.88 -8.78 5.98
N THR A 261 -9.65 -8.02 6.74
CA THR A 261 -9.33 -6.64 7.11
C THR A 261 -8.49 -6.64 8.39
N PRO A 262 -7.23 -6.17 8.35
CA PRO A 262 -6.34 -6.14 9.52
C PRO A 262 -6.81 -5.11 10.56
N ASN A 263 -6.18 -5.09 11.74
CA ASN A 263 -6.35 -3.98 12.68
C ASN A 263 -5.76 -2.69 12.09
N ILE A 264 -6.47 -1.56 12.22
CA ILE A 264 -6.14 -0.30 11.54
C ILE A 264 -6.00 0.85 12.53
N VAL A 265 -4.93 1.61 12.38
CA VAL A 265 -4.76 2.94 12.95
C VAL A 265 -4.89 3.98 11.83
N PHE A 266 -5.66 5.03 12.09
CA PHE A 266 -6.06 6.01 11.09
C PHE A 266 -5.79 7.45 11.54
N ASP A 267 -5.30 8.28 10.61
CA ASP A 267 -5.18 9.74 10.75
C ASP A 267 -5.35 10.38 9.36
N ASP A 268 -6.60 10.69 8.99
CA ASP A 268 -7.08 11.20 7.69
C ASP A 268 -6.61 10.43 6.44
N ASN A 269 -5.41 10.69 5.93
CA ASN A 269 -4.89 10.01 4.74
C ASN A 269 -3.82 8.99 5.09
N LEU A 270 -3.41 8.91 6.36
CA LEU A 270 -2.52 7.89 6.89
C LEU A 270 -3.33 6.69 7.37
N ILE A 271 -3.00 5.53 6.82
CA ILE A 271 -3.52 4.24 7.24
C ILE A 271 -2.32 3.39 7.62
N ILE A 272 -2.27 2.95 8.88
CA ILE A 272 -1.29 1.96 9.34
C ILE A 272 -2.07 0.72 9.75
N SER A 273 -1.81 -0.39 9.10
CA SER A 273 -2.45 -1.66 9.43
C SER A 273 -1.44 -2.60 10.05
N ILE A 274 -1.88 -3.37 11.03
CA ILE A 274 -1.05 -4.31 11.77
C ILE A 274 -1.76 -5.65 11.75
N SER A 275 -1.02 -6.69 11.40
CA SER A 275 -1.48 -8.06 11.55
C SER A 275 -0.35 -8.98 11.95
N THR A 276 -0.72 -10.14 12.45
CA THR A 276 0.15 -11.27 12.71
C THR A 276 0.02 -12.30 11.60
N ASN A 277 0.93 -13.26 11.59
CA ASN A 277 0.77 -14.45 10.76
C ASN A 277 -0.49 -15.21 11.19
N ASN A 278 -1.30 -15.64 10.22
CA ASN A 278 -2.54 -16.40 10.42
C ASN A 278 -3.70 -15.64 11.10
N CYS A 279 -3.70 -14.31 11.15
CA CYS A 279 -4.81 -13.51 11.69
C CYS A 279 -5.07 -13.67 13.20
N ILE A 280 -4.17 -14.34 13.94
CA ILE A 280 -4.33 -14.58 15.38
C ILE A 280 -3.62 -13.47 16.15
N GLN A 281 -4.37 -12.63 16.87
CA GLN A 281 -3.78 -11.59 17.70
C GLN A 281 -2.86 -12.22 18.77
N THR A 282 -1.64 -11.69 18.87
CA THR A 282 -0.68 -12.01 19.93
C THR A 282 -0.53 -10.81 20.86
N ASP A 283 -0.09 -11.03 22.11
CA ASP A 283 0.19 -9.95 23.06
C ASP A 283 1.11 -8.88 22.46
N LYS A 284 2.15 -9.33 21.75
CA LYS A 284 3.08 -8.45 21.01
C LYS A 284 2.36 -7.57 19.98
N SER A 285 1.39 -8.13 19.24
CA SER A 285 0.62 -7.37 18.25
C SER A 285 -0.35 -6.37 18.90
N ILE A 286 -0.93 -6.71 20.05
CA ILE A 286 -1.84 -5.85 20.81
C ILE A 286 -1.06 -4.67 21.40
N ASP A 287 0.05 -4.94 22.09
CA ASP A 287 0.92 -3.90 22.67
C ASP A 287 1.43 -2.94 21.59
N LEU A 288 1.83 -3.47 20.44
CA LEU A 288 2.30 -2.68 19.32
C LEU A 288 1.17 -1.82 18.72
N PHE A 289 -0.04 -2.39 18.59
CA PHE A 289 -1.22 -1.63 18.14
C PHE A 289 -1.53 -0.46 19.07
N ASP A 290 -1.45 -0.65 20.39
CA ASP A 290 -1.65 0.41 21.37
C ASP A 290 -0.61 1.52 21.27
N ILE A 291 0.66 1.15 21.09
CA ILE A 291 1.77 2.10 20.93
C ILE A 291 1.58 2.94 19.67
N ILE A 292 1.22 2.29 18.55
CA ILE A 292 1.00 2.93 17.25
C ILE A 292 -0.25 3.82 17.30
N SER A 293 -1.34 3.33 17.88
CA SER A 293 -2.57 4.12 18.07
C SER A 293 -2.29 5.41 18.84
N LYS A 294 -1.55 5.33 19.95
CA LYS A 294 -1.15 6.53 20.72
C LYS A 294 -0.25 7.49 19.92
N GLN A 295 0.54 6.97 18.98
CA GLN A 295 1.48 7.77 18.18
C GLN A 295 0.81 8.47 16.99
N PHE A 296 -0.10 7.79 16.29
CA PHE A 296 -0.53 8.25 14.96
C PHE A 296 -1.96 8.81 14.96
N THR A 297 -2.87 8.30 15.80
CA THR A 297 -4.26 8.76 15.79
C THR A 297 -4.36 10.24 16.16
N ASN A 298 -4.90 11.05 15.24
CA ASN A 298 -5.16 12.48 15.41
C ASN A 298 -3.92 13.32 15.79
N ASN A 299 -2.71 12.88 15.43
CA ASN A 299 -1.45 13.57 15.77
C ASN A 299 -0.91 14.48 14.65
N GLY A 300 -1.68 14.67 13.58
CA GLY A 300 -1.41 15.65 12.52
C GLY A 300 -0.61 15.12 11.35
N TYR A 301 -0.35 13.81 11.28
CA TYR A 301 0.22 13.17 10.10
C TYR A 301 -0.74 13.27 8.92
N GLY A 302 -2.04 13.12 9.15
CA GLY A 302 -3.09 13.27 8.14
C GLY A 302 -3.02 14.62 7.43
N ARG A 303 -3.09 15.72 8.19
CA ARG A 303 -2.91 17.09 7.70
C ARG A 303 -1.57 17.31 6.98
N PHE A 304 -0.49 16.73 7.49
CA PHE A 304 0.83 16.83 6.87
C PHE A 304 0.90 16.12 5.51
N ILE A 305 0.34 14.92 5.42
CA ILE A 305 0.23 14.15 4.16
C ILE A 305 -0.65 14.90 3.17
N GLU A 306 -1.76 15.47 3.63
CA GLU A 306 -2.65 16.26 2.78
C GLU A 306 -1.92 17.48 2.17
N PHE A 307 -1.16 18.20 3.01
CA PHE A 307 -0.35 19.33 2.59
C PHE A 307 0.67 18.93 1.50
N LEU A 308 1.45 17.87 1.73
CA LEU A 308 2.41 17.37 0.73
C LEU A 308 1.73 16.89 -0.55
N GLY A 309 0.56 16.26 -0.44
CA GLY A 309 -0.23 15.82 -1.59
C GLY A 309 -0.70 16.98 -2.47
N LYS A 310 -1.08 18.12 -1.90
CA LYS A 310 -1.45 19.34 -2.65
C LYS A 310 -0.27 19.94 -3.44
N ILE A 311 0.95 19.76 -2.95
CA ILE A 311 2.18 20.26 -3.59
C ILE A 311 2.65 19.34 -4.73
N ARG A 312 2.34 18.04 -4.64
CA ARG A 312 2.85 17.00 -5.53
C ARG A 312 2.61 17.26 -7.03
N PRO A 313 1.44 17.71 -7.51
CA PRO A 313 1.25 18.02 -8.93
C PRO A 313 2.24 19.08 -9.44
N THR A 314 2.49 20.12 -8.67
CA THR A 314 3.46 21.17 -9.01
C THR A 314 4.88 20.63 -9.12
N VAL A 315 5.27 19.75 -8.20
CA VAL A 315 6.60 19.10 -8.20
C VAL A 315 6.73 18.14 -9.39
N LEU A 316 5.67 17.38 -9.73
CA LEU A 316 5.65 16.48 -10.89
C LEU A 316 5.82 17.24 -12.21
N ASN A 317 5.16 18.38 -12.36
CA ASN A 317 5.26 19.21 -13.57
C ASN A 317 6.65 19.86 -13.71
N ARG A 318 7.32 20.11 -12.59
CA ARG A 318 8.59 20.82 -12.55
C ARG A 318 9.82 19.93 -12.71
N PHE A 319 9.80 18.75 -12.09
CA PHE A 319 10.95 17.84 -12.07
C PHE A 319 10.64 16.58 -12.86
N SER A 320 11.44 16.34 -13.91
CA SER A 320 11.22 15.24 -14.85
C SER A 320 11.59 13.88 -14.26
N SER A 321 12.63 13.81 -13.41
CA SER A 321 13.10 12.54 -12.85
C SER A 321 12.47 12.20 -11.50
N SER A 322 12.23 10.91 -11.25
CA SER A 322 11.74 10.43 -9.94
C SER A 322 12.72 10.74 -8.80
N LYS A 323 14.03 10.79 -9.09
CA LYS A 323 15.06 11.11 -8.11
C LYS A 323 14.98 12.56 -7.65
N GLU A 324 14.93 13.52 -8.57
CA GLU A 324 14.80 14.94 -8.22
C GLU A 324 13.54 15.23 -7.41
N ARG A 325 12.43 14.58 -7.75
CA ARG A 325 11.18 14.68 -6.99
C ARG A 325 11.33 14.15 -5.56
N ALA A 326 11.97 13.00 -5.40
CA ALA A 326 12.24 12.43 -4.09
C ALA A 326 13.14 13.35 -3.26
N ASP A 327 14.22 13.85 -3.86
CA ASP A 327 15.17 14.77 -3.22
C ASP A 327 14.47 16.08 -2.80
N PHE A 328 13.58 16.62 -3.63
CA PHE A 328 12.79 17.81 -3.26
C PHE A 328 11.98 17.58 -1.99
N PHE A 329 11.20 16.49 -1.94
CA PHE A 329 10.38 16.19 -0.77
C PHE A 329 11.22 15.87 0.46
N ASP A 330 12.34 15.15 0.33
CA ASP A 330 13.20 14.86 1.48
C ASP A 330 13.79 16.13 2.09
N ASN A 331 14.32 17.03 1.26
CA ASN A 331 14.90 18.28 1.76
C ASN A 331 13.81 19.19 2.37
N LEU A 332 12.63 19.22 1.78
CA LEU A 332 11.49 19.97 2.31
C LEU A 332 11.05 19.43 3.69
N ILE A 333 10.95 18.10 3.84
CA ILE A 333 10.56 17.47 5.11
C ILE A 333 11.65 17.64 6.18
N ASP A 334 12.93 17.57 5.78
CA ASP A 334 14.07 17.71 6.69
C ASP A 334 14.36 19.15 7.11
N PHE A 335 13.66 20.14 6.55
CA PHE A 335 13.83 21.53 6.93
C PHE A 335 13.52 21.76 8.42
N VAL A 336 14.49 22.35 9.12
CA VAL A 336 14.37 22.83 10.50
C VAL A 336 14.81 24.29 10.58
N ASP A 337 13.94 25.15 11.12
CA ASP A 337 14.23 26.55 11.48
C ASP A 337 14.76 26.61 12.92
N LEU A 338 16.09 26.56 13.07
CA LEU A 338 16.74 26.53 14.38
C LEU A 338 16.66 27.87 15.14
N ASN A 339 16.42 28.98 14.44
CA ASN A 339 16.43 30.31 15.05
C ASN A 339 15.00 30.79 15.41
N ASN A 340 13.96 30.04 15.02
CA ASN A 340 12.55 30.45 15.17
C ASN A 340 12.25 31.82 14.54
N ASP A 341 13.01 32.20 13.50
CA ASP A 341 13.01 33.53 12.87
C ASP A 341 12.71 33.42 11.36
N PHE A 342 11.95 32.40 10.94
CA PHE A 342 11.62 32.13 9.53
C PHE A 342 11.19 33.36 8.74
N GLU A 343 10.32 34.21 9.29
CA GLU A 343 9.80 35.41 8.60
C GLU A 343 10.88 36.45 8.24
N LYS A 344 11.98 36.51 9.01
CA LYS A 344 13.05 37.50 8.81
C LYS A 344 14.12 37.04 7.81
N ASN A 345 14.29 35.73 7.61
CA ASN A 345 15.44 35.17 6.88
C ASN A 345 15.06 34.21 5.73
N LYS A 346 13.81 34.23 5.26
CA LYS A 346 13.28 33.39 4.17
C LYS A 346 14.21 33.17 2.96
N ASP A 347 14.94 34.21 2.51
CA ASP A 347 15.85 34.14 1.36
C ASP A 347 17.26 33.55 1.68
N GLN A 348 17.66 33.46 2.96
CA GLN A 348 19.01 33.04 3.39
C GLN A 348 19.04 31.70 4.15
N ILE A 349 17.89 31.14 4.56
CA ILE A 349 17.84 29.92 5.40
C ILE A 349 18.18 28.65 4.62
N ILE A 350 17.90 28.60 3.29
CA ILE A 350 18.10 27.39 2.49
C ILE A 350 19.59 27.00 2.44
N GLU A 351 20.48 27.96 2.14
CA GLU A 351 21.94 27.73 2.10
C GLU A 351 22.52 27.34 3.48
N GLN A 352 21.96 27.85 4.57
CA GLN A 352 22.39 27.51 5.94
C GLN A 352 21.96 26.12 6.39
N ASN A 353 20.91 25.55 5.79
CA ASN A 353 20.42 24.20 6.12
C ASN A 353 21.16 23.12 5.34
N GLU A 354 21.71 23.41 4.16
CA GLU A 354 22.52 22.44 3.38
C GLU A 354 23.79 21.99 4.11
N GLN A 355 24.30 22.78 5.07
CA GLN A 355 25.48 22.45 5.86
C GLN A 355 25.18 21.66 7.15
N LYS A 356 23.91 21.34 7.45
CA LYS A 356 23.50 20.75 8.74
C LYS A 356 23.04 19.31 8.60
N THR A 357 23.31 18.52 9.65
CA THR A 357 23.03 17.07 9.71
C THR A 357 21.70 16.72 10.39
N ILE A 358 20.94 17.71 10.86
CA ILE A 358 19.68 17.48 11.59
C ILE A 358 18.59 17.11 10.58
N LYS A 359 18.01 15.92 10.73
CA LYS A 359 16.86 15.45 9.95
C LYS A 359 15.59 15.47 10.79
N CYS A 360 14.48 15.84 10.18
CA CYS A 360 13.19 15.83 10.87
C CYS A 360 12.74 14.38 11.13
N CYS A 361 12.55 14.03 12.40
CA CYS A 361 12.08 12.70 12.79
C CYS A 361 10.56 12.52 12.69
N LEU A 362 9.80 13.55 12.26
CA LEU A 362 8.33 13.55 12.24
C LEU A 362 7.70 13.21 13.61
N ARG A 363 8.39 13.52 14.71
CA ARG A 363 8.03 13.09 16.08
C ARG A 363 7.98 11.57 16.31
N LEU A 364 8.58 10.77 15.42
CA LEU A 364 8.66 9.31 15.56
C LEU A 364 9.58 8.91 16.71
N THR A 365 10.74 9.60 16.83
CA THR A 365 11.74 9.30 17.88
C THR A 365 11.63 10.22 19.10
N ASP A 366 10.99 11.38 18.96
CA ASP A 366 10.75 12.33 20.05
C ASP A 366 9.35 12.96 19.91
N ARG A 367 8.41 12.47 20.73
CA ARG A 367 7.01 12.94 20.74
C ARG A 367 6.86 14.39 21.20
N ASN A 368 7.79 14.88 22.01
CA ASN A 368 7.76 16.22 22.58
C ASN A 368 8.63 17.21 21.80
N CYS A 369 9.07 16.83 20.59
CA CYS A 369 9.92 17.66 19.73
C CYS A 369 9.33 19.07 19.55
N THR A 370 10.08 20.06 20.01
CA THR A 370 9.73 21.49 19.97
C THR A 370 10.39 22.25 18.83
N TYR A 371 11.21 21.58 18.00
CA TYR A 371 11.86 22.22 16.85
C TYR A 371 10.83 22.90 15.94
N SER A 372 11.13 24.11 15.49
CA SER A 372 10.35 24.76 14.44
C SER A 372 10.73 24.09 13.11
N CYS A 373 9.81 23.28 12.58
CA CYS A 373 10.01 22.53 11.34
C CYS A 373 8.68 22.41 10.60
N LEU A 374 8.73 22.02 9.33
CA LEU A 374 7.53 21.93 8.49
C LEU A 374 6.42 21.07 9.12
N PHE A 375 6.76 19.90 9.64
CA PHE A 375 5.78 19.02 10.31
C PHE A 375 5.10 19.71 11.49
N ASN A 376 5.89 20.31 12.38
CA ASN A 376 5.37 21.00 13.55
C ASN A 376 4.54 22.25 13.20
N TRP A 377 4.91 22.98 12.14
CA TRP A 377 4.09 24.08 11.62
C TRP A 377 2.72 23.60 11.16
N ILE A 378 2.66 22.51 10.40
CA ILE A 378 1.37 21.94 9.95
C ILE A 378 0.56 21.44 11.16
N CYS A 379 1.16 20.70 12.09
CA CYS A 379 0.48 20.23 13.30
C CYS A 379 -0.13 21.39 14.11
N HIS A 380 0.55 22.53 14.17
CA HIS A 380 0.13 23.72 14.92
C HIS A 380 -0.64 24.75 14.09
N GLY A 381 -1.05 24.42 12.85
CA GLY A 381 -1.88 25.27 12.00
C GLY A 381 -1.16 26.48 11.38
N LYS A 382 0.17 26.51 11.38
CA LYS A 382 0.99 27.55 10.73
C LYS A 382 1.16 27.27 9.22
N THR A 383 0.05 27.21 8.49
CA THR A 383 0.04 26.84 7.07
C THR A 383 0.73 27.86 6.17
N GLN A 384 0.68 29.16 6.51
CA GLN A 384 1.35 30.19 5.72
C GLN A 384 2.88 30.00 5.70
N HIS A 385 3.49 29.74 6.86
CA HIS A 385 4.93 29.47 6.97
C HIS A 385 5.33 28.25 6.13
N ALA A 386 4.49 27.21 6.13
CA ALA A 386 4.70 26.02 5.32
C ALA A 386 4.62 26.32 3.80
N THR A 387 3.65 27.11 3.36
CA THR A 387 3.51 27.51 1.95
C THR A 387 4.69 28.37 1.48
N ASP A 388 5.07 29.38 2.27
CA ASP A 388 6.19 30.27 1.96
C ASP A 388 7.52 29.49 1.83
N LEU A 389 7.71 28.45 2.67
CA LEU A 389 8.87 27.56 2.59
C LEU A 389 8.89 26.80 1.26
N VAL A 390 7.74 26.26 0.84
CA VAL A 390 7.63 25.50 -0.42
C VAL A 390 7.95 26.39 -1.62
N GLU A 391 7.44 27.62 -1.64
CA GLU A 391 7.75 28.59 -2.70
C GLU A 391 9.26 28.88 -2.76
N SER A 392 9.89 29.07 -1.62
CA SER A 392 11.34 29.32 -1.52
C SER A 392 12.16 28.12 -2.05
N PHE A 393 11.74 26.89 -1.75
CA PHE A 393 12.35 25.66 -2.28
C PHE A 393 12.16 25.50 -3.79
N LEU A 394 10.99 25.87 -4.32
CA LEU A 394 10.74 25.85 -5.76
C LEU A 394 11.56 26.92 -6.49
N LEU A 395 11.79 28.08 -5.88
CA LEU A 395 12.57 29.18 -6.47
C LEU A 395 14.09 28.92 -6.44
N SER A 396 14.64 28.40 -5.34
CA SER A 396 16.08 28.17 -5.18
C SER A 396 16.65 27.16 -6.18
N ARG A 397 15.86 26.18 -6.64
CA ARG A 397 16.26 25.21 -7.68
C ARG A 397 15.98 25.68 -9.12
N ILE A 398 15.83 26.99 -9.36
CA ILE A 398 15.77 27.59 -10.71
C ILE A 398 17.16 27.78 -11.32
N ASN A 399 18.21 27.88 -10.49
CA ASN A 399 19.54 28.28 -10.93
C ASN A 399 20.50 27.12 -11.17
#